data_AF-U1PL30-F1
#
_entry.id   AF-U1PL30-F1
#
_cell.length_a   1.000
_cell.length_b   1.000
_cell.length_c   1.000
_cell.angle_alpha   90.00
_cell.angle_beta   90.00
_cell.angle_gamma   90.00
#
_symmetry.space_group_name_H-M   'P 1'
#
loop_
_entity.id
_entity.type
_entity.pdbx_description
1 polymer ?
#
loop_
_entity_poly.entity_id
_entity_poly.type
_entity_poly.pdbx_seq_one_letter_code
_entity_poly.pdbx_strand_id
1 'polypeptide(L)' 'MSINAVVDLLIRVSDLATDADMIAELDLNPIVVTEDGPVALDTLVRTCE' A
#
# COMPACT_ATOMS: atom_id res chain seq x y z
N MET A 1 -5.17 9.06 15.81
CA MET A 1 -4.89 7.97 14.86
C MET A 1 -4.08 6.88 15.56
N SER A 2 -4.45 5.60 15.45
CA SER A 2 -3.63 4.50 15.98
C SER A 2 -2.57 4.08 14.95
N ILE A 3 -1.35 3.77 15.41
CA ILE A 3 -0.31 3.14 14.59
C ILE A 3 -0.82 1.87 13.88
N ASN A 4 -1.83 1.21 14.46
CA ASN A 4 -2.47 0.03 13.89
C ASN A 4 -3.04 0.29 12.49
N ALA A 5 -3.57 1.49 12.19
CA ALA A 5 -4.11 1.78 10.87
C ALA A 5 -3.02 1.78 9.77
N VAL A 6 -1.80 2.19 10.12
CA VAL A 6 -0.64 2.11 9.21
C VAL A 6 -0.18 0.66 9.07
N VAL A 7 -0.18 -0.11 10.16
CA VAL A 7 0.12 -1.55 10.11
C VAL A 7 -0.88 -2.28 9.22
N ASP A 8 -2.18 -1.99 9.36
CA ASP A 8 -3.24 -2.59 8.55
C ASP A 8 -3.07 -2.25 7.06
N LEU A 9 -2.66 -1.01 6.73
CA LEU A 9 -2.32 -0.64 5.36
C LEU A 9 -1.16 -1.48 4.83
N LEU A 10 -0.07 -1.61 5.60
CA LEU A 10 1.10 -2.38 5.19
C LEU A 10 0.79 -3.86 4.99
N ILE A 11 -0.05 -4.46 5.84
CA ILE A 11 -0.51 -5.84 5.69
C ILE A 11 -1.29 -5.99 4.39
N ARG A 12 -2.30 -5.13 4.14
CA ARG A 12 -3.12 -5.20 2.93
C ARG A 12 -2.32 -5.00 1.64
N VAL A 13 -1.31 -4.13 1.67
CA VAL A 13 -0.39 -3.91 0.56
C VAL A 13 0.50 -5.12 0.33
N SER A 14 0.97 -5.75 1.41
CA SER A 14 1.76 -6.99 1.33
C SER A 14 0.92 -8.12 0.74
N ASP A 15 -0.30 -8.31 1.22
CA ASP A 15 -1.25 -9.31 0.70
C ASP A 15 -1.51 -9.09 -0.80
N LEU A 16 -1.71 -7.84 -1.23
CA LEU A 16 -1.89 -7.51 -2.64
C LEU A 16 -0.67 -7.88 -3.49
N ALA A 17 0.54 -7.61 -2.99
CA ALA A 17 1.78 -7.94 -3.68
C ALA A 17 2.05 -9.45 -3.73
N THR A 18 1.54 -10.23 -2.77
CA THR A 18 1.72 -11.69 -2.74
C THR A 18 0.64 -12.46 -3.48
N ASP A 19 -0.60 -11.97 -3.48
CA ASP A 19 -1.74 -12.67 -4.11
C ASP A 19 -1.82 -12.45 -5.62
N ALA A 20 -1.26 -11.35 -6.10
CA ALA A 20 -1.17 -11.06 -7.52
C ALA A 20 0.23 -11.45 -8.04
N ASP A 21 0.37 -12.67 -8.57
CA ASP A 21 1.58 -13.15 -9.30
C ASP A 21 2.04 -12.20 -10.43
N MET A 22 1.15 -11.27 -10.80
CA MET A 22 1.32 -10.27 -11.83
C MET A 22 2.04 -9.02 -11.35
N ILE A 23 2.20 -8.77 -10.05
CA ILE A 23 2.78 -7.51 -9.54
C ILE A 23 4.28 -7.71 -9.30
N ALA A 24 5.09 -7.01 -10.09
CA ALA A 24 6.55 -6.97 -9.94
C ALA A 24 7.00 -5.88 -8.95
N GLU A 25 6.25 -4.78 -8.86
CA GLU A 25 6.58 -3.66 -7.97
C GLU A 25 5.30 -2.92 -7.54
N LEU A 26 5.24 -2.56 -6.26
CA LEU A 26 4.26 -1.62 -5.73
C LEU A 26 5.01 -0.56 -4.89
N ASP A 27 4.98 0.69 -5.33
CA ASP A 27 5.55 1.83 -4.60
C ASP A 27 4.44 2.83 -4.27
N LEU A 28 4.37 3.22 -2.99
CA LEU A 28 3.38 4.14 -2.45
C LEU A 28 4.11 5.34 -1.87
N ASN A 29 3.97 6.51 -2.50
CA ASN A 29 4.73 7.68 -2.10
C ASN A 29 4.03 9.01 -2.43
N PRO A 30 3.66 9.85 -1.46
CA PRO A 30 3.70 9.63 -0.02
C PRO A 30 2.45 8.89 0.47
N ILE A 31 2.61 8.17 1.59
CA ILE A 31 1.48 7.80 2.44
C ILE A 31 1.27 8.91 3.48
N VAL A 32 0.12 9.55 3.44
CA VAL A 32 -0.27 10.60 4.38
C VAL A 32 -1.30 10.06 5.36
N VAL A 33 -1.03 10.25 6.65
CA VAL A 33 -1.91 9.85 7.74
C VAL A 33 -2.82 11.03 8.08
N THR A 34 -4.13 10.90 7.80
CA THR A 34 -5.13 11.97 7.97
C THR A 34 -5.93 11.84 9.27
N GLU A 35 -7.18 12.30 9.34
CA GLU A 35 -8.08 11.95 10.46
C GLU A 35 -8.89 10.68 10.16
N ASP A 36 -9.10 10.38 8.87
CA ASP A 36 -9.93 9.27 8.39
C ASP A 36 -9.14 7.98 8.14
N GLY A 37 -7.82 8.08 8.00
CA GLY A 37 -6.94 6.93 7.76
C GLY A 37 -5.67 7.29 6.99
N PRO A 38 -4.76 6.32 6.80
CA PRO A 38 -3.65 6.48 5.89
C PRO A 38 -4.14 6.45 4.43
N VAL A 39 -3.63 7.37 3.63
CA VAL A 39 -3.96 7.53 2.21
C VAL A 39 -2.66 7.60 1.42
N ALA A 40 -2.51 6.74 0.41
CA ALA A 40 -1.46 6.92 -0.59
C ALA A 40 -1.89 8.02 -1.56
N LEU A 41 -1.11 9.10 -1.66
CA LEU A 41 -1.42 10.21 -2.57
C LEU A 41 -1.01 9.92 -4.01
N ASP A 42 0.00 9.08 -4.18
CA ASP A 42 0.48 8.59 -5.47
C ASP A 42 0.91 7.13 -5.32
N THR A 43 0.86 6.39 -6.44
CA THR A 43 1.13 4.95 -6.47
C THR A 43 1.68 4.55 -7.83
N LEU A 44 2.83 3.86 -7.80
CA LEU A 44 3.37 3.16 -8.96
C LEU A 44 3.09 1.66 -8.81
N VAL A 45 2.55 1.06 -9.87
CA VAL A 45 2.36 -0.38 -9.99
C VAL A 45 3.11 -0.84 -11.24
N ARG A 46 4.06 -1.76 -11.08
CA ARG A 46 4.68 -2.47 -12.20
C ARG A 46 4.18 -3.90 -12.19
N THR A 47 3.74 -4.38 -13.35
CA THR A 47 3.38 -5.78 -13.51
C THR A 47 4.54 -6.58 -14.13
N CYS A 48 4.58 -7.88 -13.85
CA CYS A 48 5.33 -8.86 -14.63
C CYS A 48 4.81 -8.81 -16.08
N GLU A 49 5.69 -8.94 -17.08
CA GLU A 49 5.29 -9.06 -18.49
C GLU A 49 4.46 -10.32 -18.76
#